data_AF-A0A7V3T789-F1
#
_entry.id   AF-A0A7V3T789-F1
#
_cell.length_a   1.000
_cell.length_b   1.000
_cell.length_c   1.000
_cell.angle_alpha   90.00
_cell.angle_beta   90.00
_cell.angle_gamma   90.00
#
_symmetry.space_group_name_H-M   'P 1'
#
loop_
_entity.id
_entity.type
_entity.pdbx_description
1 polymer ?
#
loop_
_entity_poly.entity_id
_entity_poly.type
_entity_poly.pdbx_seq_one_letter_code
_entity_poly.pdbx_strand_id
1 'polypeptide(L)'
;AAAQTIDQIANNAPTYLPVWASANERGSAGAPIYSPSFGYYTFSNGVVIVSTANRPNDGDAGGYDTLPEQACAKNILTVGAVNGITNGYAGSNSVVMSTFSSFGPTDDGRIKPDVVADGVNLFSTVATNDSSYPSYSGTSMATPSTCGSLALLTELHNRLYGTNQPMLASTLRGLAIHTADEAGTAVGPDYRFGWGLLNARKAALLVQSNNASGSLAHIKEVRLTGGDYIEFPVVAKGGQPLIVGTAWNDPAGTPPAVSLDPTNRMLVNDLDLRVVAPNGTTNFPWVLNPATPTNAATTGDNIRDNVEQVVISNPATNSIYTVRLTHKGTNLVAGTTGTTNEQWVSFVISGNVAQPAPLLLITSIAMTSSNTVALQWSSVVGRVYQVQHRDDVATGAWSNSTGEISATKTNVAVNLSVPAGVDARFYRVVQLR
;
A
#
# COMPACT_ATOMS: atom_id res chain seq x y z
N ALA A 1 -15.27 14.42 -5.75
CA ALA A 1 -15.33 13.64 -7.02
C ALA A 1 -13.92 13.39 -7.58
N ALA A 2 -12.98 14.32 -7.37
CA ALA A 2 -11.61 14.17 -7.86
C ALA A 2 -10.88 12.93 -7.32
N ALA A 3 -11.03 12.62 -6.02
CA ALA A 3 -10.44 11.40 -5.43
C ALA A 3 -10.84 10.12 -6.17
N GLN A 4 -12.11 9.99 -6.55
CA GLN A 4 -12.60 8.83 -7.30
C GLN A 4 -11.89 8.70 -8.65
N THR A 5 -11.76 9.81 -9.40
CA THR A 5 -11.05 9.80 -10.69
C THR A 5 -9.58 9.46 -10.53
N ILE A 6 -8.92 9.98 -9.48
CA ILE A 6 -7.52 9.65 -9.18
C ILE A 6 -7.37 8.16 -8.85
N ASP A 7 -8.28 7.59 -8.05
CA ASP A 7 -8.29 6.15 -7.76
C ASP A 7 -8.48 5.31 -9.03
N GLN A 8 -9.34 5.74 -9.96
CA GLN A 8 -9.51 5.09 -11.27
C GLN A 8 -8.22 5.14 -12.10
N ILE A 9 -7.54 6.29 -12.15
CA ILE A 9 -6.26 6.44 -12.85
C ILE A 9 -5.21 5.51 -12.25
N ALA A 10 -5.07 5.49 -10.92
CA ALA A 10 -4.09 4.64 -10.24
C ALA A 10 -4.36 3.14 -10.41
N ASN A 11 -5.63 2.74 -10.54
CA ASN A 11 -5.96 1.36 -10.91
C ASN A 11 -5.59 1.06 -12.37
N ASN A 12 -5.93 1.96 -13.31
CA ASN A 12 -5.62 1.78 -14.73
C ASN A 12 -4.12 1.85 -15.05
N ALA A 13 -3.32 2.44 -14.16
CA ALA A 13 -1.86 2.49 -14.23
C ALA A 13 -1.25 1.87 -12.95
N PRO A 14 -1.32 0.53 -12.79
CA PRO A 14 -1.03 -0.15 -11.51
C PRO A 14 0.43 -0.06 -11.06
N THR A 15 1.33 0.42 -11.91
CA THR A 15 2.77 0.63 -11.64
C THR A 15 3.14 2.10 -11.47
N TYR A 16 2.16 3.02 -11.58
CA TYR A 16 2.33 4.45 -11.40
C TYR A 16 1.74 4.87 -10.05
N LEU A 17 2.59 5.38 -9.15
CA LEU A 17 2.17 5.91 -7.86
C LEU A 17 2.08 7.45 -7.93
N PRO A 18 0.87 8.04 -7.91
CA PRO A 18 0.74 9.49 -7.76
C PRO A 18 1.17 9.90 -6.34
N VAL A 19 1.99 10.96 -6.26
CA VAL A 19 2.41 11.55 -4.99
C VAL A 19 1.76 12.92 -4.86
N TRP A 20 1.04 13.16 -3.77
CA TRP A 20 0.21 14.36 -3.60
C TRP A 20 0.57 15.10 -2.31
N ALA A 21 0.46 16.42 -2.33
CA ALA A 21 0.66 17.24 -1.14
C ALA A 21 -0.58 17.20 -0.24
N SER A 22 -0.41 17.13 1.08
CA SER A 22 -1.56 17.14 2.00
C SER A 22 -2.30 18.49 2.06
N ALA A 23 -1.69 19.56 1.53
CA ALA A 23 -2.09 20.98 1.60
C ALA A 23 -1.58 21.70 2.85
N ASN A 24 -1.81 23.01 2.88
CA ASN A 24 -1.24 23.94 3.85
C ASN A 24 -2.34 24.67 4.66
N GLU A 25 -3.49 24.03 4.84
CA GLU A 25 -4.70 24.67 5.40
C GLU A 25 -4.67 24.74 6.94
N ARG A 26 -3.70 24.10 7.61
CA ARG A 26 -3.63 24.15 9.08
C ARG A 26 -3.13 25.52 9.58
N GLY A 27 -3.71 26.02 10.67
CA GLY A 27 -3.28 27.28 11.31
C GLY A 27 -3.83 28.53 10.62
N SER A 28 -3.12 29.67 10.71
CA SER A 28 -3.59 30.95 10.15
C SER A 28 -3.67 30.99 8.61
N ALA A 29 -3.16 29.96 7.93
CA ALA A 29 -3.12 29.85 6.48
C ALA A 29 -4.41 29.27 5.86
N GLY A 30 -5.20 28.47 6.60
CA GLY A 30 -6.52 27.97 6.15
C GLY A 30 -7.72 28.61 6.84
N ALA A 31 -7.50 29.69 7.61
CA ALA A 31 -8.55 30.68 7.73
C ALA A 31 -8.69 31.35 6.36
N PRO A 32 -9.90 31.50 5.79
CA PRO A 32 -10.09 32.41 4.68
C PRO A 32 -9.44 33.74 5.08
N ILE A 33 -8.43 34.19 4.32
CA ILE A 33 -7.69 35.45 4.58
C ILE A 33 -8.69 36.59 4.85
N TYR A 34 -9.88 36.46 4.29
CA TYR A 34 -11.08 37.18 4.65
C TYR A 34 -12.29 36.24 4.57
N SER A 35 -13.13 36.19 5.61
CA SER A 35 -14.58 36.07 5.37
C SER A 35 -15.09 37.48 5.05
N PRO A 36 -15.23 37.86 3.77
CA PRO A 36 -15.70 39.18 3.41
C PRO A 36 -17.07 39.41 4.07
N SER A 37 -17.21 40.55 4.75
CA SER A 37 -18.48 40.99 5.34
C SER A 37 -19.64 41.05 4.34
N PHE A 38 -19.35 40.95 3.03
CA PHE A 38 -20.28 41.03 1.92
C PHE A 38 -20.54 39.68 1.22
N GLY A 39 -19.92 38.58 1.65
CA GLY A 39 -20.11 37.24 1.10
C GLY A 39 -19.15 36.84 -0.03
N TYR A 40 -19.19 35.57 -0.43
CA TYR A 40 -18.37 34.96 -1.48
C TYR A 40 -19.18 34.77 -2.76
N TYR A 41 -18.54 34.93 -3.93
CA TYR A 41 -19.16 34.56 -5.20
C TYR A 41 -18.95 33.08 -5.49
N THR A 42 -20.04 32.34 -5.68
CA THR A 42 -20.01 30.96 -6.18
C THR A 42 -20.68 30.90 -7.53
N PHE A 43 -20.20 30.02 -8.41
CA PHE A 43 -20.81 29.76 -9.71
C PHE A 43 -21.63 28.48 -9.62
N SER A 44 -22.91 28.55 -9.97
CA SER A 44 -23.79 27.38 -10.08
C SER A 44 -24.66 27.52 -11.32
N ASN A 45 -24.64 26.51 -12.20
CA ASN A 45 -25.40 26.50 -13.46
C ASN A 45 -25.23 27.76 -14.33
N GLY A 46 -24.01 28.30 -14.40
CA GLY A 46 -23.72 29.50 -15.19
C GLY A 46 -24.17 30.82 -14.56
N VAL A 47 -24.66 30.80 -13.32
CA VAL A 47 -25.07 32.00 -12.57
C VAL A 47 -24.09 32.24 -11.42
N VAL A 48 -23.69 33.51 -11.27
CA VAL A 48 -22.93 34.00 -10.12
C VAL A 48 -23.90 34.21 -8.96
N ILE A 49 -23.68 33.53 -7.85
CA ILE A 49 -24.46 33.64 -6.61
C ILE A 49 -23.56 34.27 -5.55
N VAL A 50 -24.06 35.31 -4.86
CA VAL A 50 -23.42 35.84 -3.66
C VAL A 50 -23.91 35.03 -2.46
N SER A 51 -22.99 34.34 -1.78
CA SER A 51 -23.25 33.62 -0.54
C SER A 51 -22.72 34.42 0.64
N THR A 52 -23.62 34.93 1.47
CA THR A 52 -23.29 35.61 2.74
C THR A 52 -23.23 34.65 3.93
N ALA A 53 -23.25 33.33 3.67
CA ALA A 53 -23.18 32.33 4.72
C ALA A 53 -21.84 32.43 5.44
N ASN A 54 -21.88 32.47 6.79
CA ASN A 54 -20.67 32.36 7.60
C ASN A 54 -20.05 30.98 7.33
N ARG A 55 -18.79 30.95 6.91
CA ARG A 55 -18.06 29.71 6.69
C ARG A 55 -17.02 29.57 7.80
N PRO A 56 -17.01 28.44 8.52
CA PRO A 56 -15.95 28.18 9.50
C PRO A 56 -14.59 28.15 8.78
N ASN A 57 -13.51 28.32 9.54
CA ASN A 57 -12.18 27.99 9.04
C ASN A 57 -12.17 26.50 8.63
N ASP A 58 -11.31 26.14 7.68
CA ASP A 58 -11.14 24.73 7.34
C ASP A 58 -10.62 23.96 8.55
N GLY A 59 -11.17 22.76 8.75
CA GLY A 59 -10.85 21.85 9.83
C GLY A 59 -11.59 22.08 11.15
N ASP A 60 -11.44 21.10 12.04
CA ASP A 60 -11.99 21.13 13.39
C ASP A 60 -11.18 22.04 14.34
N ALA A 61 -11.66 22.20 15.58
CA ALA A 61 -10.98 23.00 16.59
C ALA A 61 -9.56 22.50 16.95
N GLY A 62 -9.22 21.26 16.61
CA GLY A 62 -7.89 20.65 16.78
C GLY A 62 -6.98 20.80 15.55
N GLY A 63 -7.47 21.35 14.44
CA GLY A 63 -6.75 21.47 13.17
C GLY A 63 -6.70 20.16 12.37
N TYR A 64 -7.63 19.25 12.63
CA TYR A 64 -7.85 18.02 11.84
C TYR A 64 -8.88 18.27 10.74
N ASP A 65 -9.00 17.31 9.81
CA ASP A 65 -9.95 17.37 8.70
C ASP A 65 -9.72 18.59 7.78
N THR A 66 -8.48 18.70 7.29
CA THR A 66 -8.00 19.87 6.50
C THR A 66 -7.43 19.46 5.14
N LEU A 67 -7.71 18.22 4.71
CA LEU A 67 -7.20 17.67 3.46
C LEU A 67 -8.09 18.09 2.28
N PRO A 68 -7.52 18.48 1.13
CA PRO A 68 -8.30 18.71 -0.06
C PRO A 68 -8.74 17.38 -0.69
N GLU A 69 -9.80 17.42 -1.50
CA GLU A 69 -10.43 16.22 -2.07
C GLU A 69 -9.45 15.29 -2.82
N GLN A 70 -8.38 15.82 -3.42
CA GLN A 70 -7.40 15.00 -4.15
C GLN A 70 -6.48 14.25 -3.19
N ALA A 71 -6.08 14.87 -2.08
CA ALA A 71 -5.25 14.25 -1.05
C ALA A 71 -5.98 13.12 -0.30
N CYS A 72 -7.32 13.07 -0.42
CA CYS A 72 -8.18 12.03 0.10
C CYS A 72 -8.28 10.78 -0.79
N ALA A 73 -7.65 10.74 -1.98
CA ALA A 73 -7.65 9.53 -2.80
C ALA A 73 -6.98 8.34 -2.07
N LYS A 74 -7.51 7.12 -2.24
CA LYS A 74 -6.99 5.92 -1.58
C LYS A 74 -5.66 5.48 -2.17
N ASN A 75 -5.50 5.62 -3.48
CA ASN A 75 -4.43 4.94 -4.22
C ASN A 75 -3.17 5.79 -4.45
N ILE A 76 -3.06 6.92 -3.77
CA ILE A 76 -1.92 7.85 -3.85
C ILE A 76 -1.04 7.75 -2.61
N LEU A 77 0.15 8.38 -2.67
CA LEU A 77 0.94 8.72 -1.50
C LEU A 77 0.79 10.22 -1.19
N THR A 78 -0.01 10.54 -0.19
CA THR A 78 -0.24 11.87 0.37
C THR A 78 0.88 12.22 1.35
N VAL A 79 1.51 13.37 1.17
CA VAL A 79 2.72 13.79 1.88
C VAL A 79 2.45 15.06 2.68
N GLY A 80 2.63 14.98 4.00
CA GLY A 80 2.65 16.13 4.90
C GLY A 80 4.05 16.73 5.06
N ALA A 81 4.13 17.91 5.69
CA ALA A 81 5.37 18.65 5.86
C ALA A 81 5.81 18.75 7.33
N VAL A 82 7.06 18.41 7.59
CA VAL A 82 7.73 18.63 8.88
C VAL A 82 8.86 19.65 8.73
N ASN A 83 9.34 20.17 9.85
CA ASN A 83 10.57 20.93 9.89
C ASN A 83 11.77 20.03 9.55
N GLY A 84 12.77 20.60 8.90
CA GLY A 84 14.05 19.92 8.65
C GLY A 84 14.71 19.46 9.95
N ILE A 85 15.32 18.27 9.90
CA ILE A 85 15.96 17.63 11.05
C ILE A 85 17.47 17.73 10.86
N THR A 86 18.08 18.82 11.34
CA THR A 86 19.48 19.19 11.06
C THR A 86 20.49 18.08 11.43
N ASN A 87 20.25 17.33 12.51
CA ASN A 87 21.15 16.26 12.97
C ASN A 87 20.69 14.86 12.54
N GLY A 88 19.74 14.77 11.62
CA GLY A 88 19.07 13.53 11.25
C GLY A 88 18.12 13.01 12.34
N TYR A 89 17.40 11.95 12.00
CA TYR A 89 16.41 11.34 12.88
C TYR A 89 17.06 10.79 14.16
N ALA A 90 16.55 11.23 15.33
CA ALA A 90 17.03 10.82 16.65
C ALA A 90 15.92 10.18 17.51
N GLY A 91 14.84 9.72 16.88
CA GLY A 91 13.62 9.22 17.53
C GLY A 91 12.41 10.10 17.20
N SER A 92 11.21 9.64 17.56
CA SER A 92 9.95 10.25 17.12
C SER A 92 9.80 11.72 17.48
N ASN A 93 10.31 12.13 18.65
CA ASN A 93 10.29 13.53 19.11
C ASN A 93 11.19 14.47 18.28
N SER A 94 12.11 13.94 17.47
CA SER A 94 12.92 14.77 16.56
C SER A 94 12.15 15.23 15.33
N VAL A 95 10.99 14.62 15.05
CA VAL A 95 10.12 14.95 13.92
C VAL A 95 9.11 16.01 14.37
N VAL A 96 9.38 17.27 14.02
CA VAL A 96 8.54 18.40 14.42
C VAL A 96 7.64 18.81 13.26
N MET A 97 6.33 18.68 13.46
CA MET A 97 5.33 19.07 12.46
C MET A 97 5.40 20.55 12.09
N SER A 98 5.32 20.87 10.79
CA SER A 98 5.21 22.27 10.35
C SER A 98 3.90 22.89 10.82
N THR A 99 3.81 24.22 10.95
CA THR A 99 2.58 24.87 11.45
C THR A 99 1.39 24.76 10.49
N PHE A 100 1.64 24.47 9.21
CA PHE A 100 0.65 24.57 8.13
C PHE A 100 0.18 23.24 7.55
N SER A 101 0.94 22.15 7.71
CA SER A 101 0.62 20.87 7.06
C SER A 101 -0.79 20.42 7.41
N SER A 102 -1.64 20.20 6.41
CA SER A 102 -2.98 19.67 6.67
C SER A 102 -2.90 18.26 7.27
N PHE A 103 -3.86 17.99 8.15
CA PHE A 103 -4.06 16.71 8.85
C PHE A 103 -5.34 16.05 8.36
N GLY A 104 -5.34 14.72 8.40
CA GLY A 104 -6.57 13.95 8.31
C GLY A 104 -7.41 14.05 9.59
N PRO A 105 -8.31 13.10 9.86
CA PRO A 105 -8.72 12.03 8.95
C PRO A 105 -9.30 12.58 7.64
N THR A 106 -9.50 11.73 6.64
CA THR A 106 -10.50 12.03 5.60
C THR A 106 -11.91 11.98 6.20
N ASP A 107 -12.93 12.51 5.52
CA ASP A 107 -14.33 12.48 6.00
C ASP A 107 -14.81 11.04 6.34
N ASP A 108 -14.32 10.04 5.60
CA ASP A 108 -14.61 8.63 5.83
C ASP A 108 -13.68 7.94 6.84
N GLY A 109 -12.82 8.69 7.51
CA GLY A 109 -12.03 8.29 8.67
C GLY A 109 -10.67 7.68 8.39
N ARG A 110 -10.19 7.70 7.15
CA ARG A 110 -8.91 7.09 6.74
C ARG A 110 -7.72 7.89 7.23
N ILE A 111 -6.59 7.21 7.39
CA ILE A 111 -5.32 7.77 7.82
C ILE A 111 -4.70 8.54 6.66
N LYS A 112 -4.60 9.86 6.82
CA LYS A 112 -3.90 10.77 5.92
C LYS A 112 -3.25 11.90 6.75
N PRO A 113 -2.11 12.48 6.31
CA PRO A 113 -1.28 12.06 5.18
C PRO A 113 -0.76 10.62 5.36
N ASP A 114 -0.21 9.99 4.30
CA ASP A 114 0.37 8.65 4.45
C ASP A 114 1.73 8.72 5.12
N VAL A 115 2.55 9.70 4.74
CA VAL A 115 3.87 9.96 5.32
C VAL A 115 4.12 11.45 5.41
N VAL A 116 5.16 11.84 6.14
CA VAL A 116 5.68 13.21 6.13
C VAL A 116 7.11 13.27 5.62
N ALA A 117 7.50 14.43 5.11
CA ALA A 117 8.88 14.74 4.73
C ALA A 117 9.21 16.20 5.08
N ASP A 118 10.52 16.54 5.04
CA ASP A 118 10.96 17.91 5.23
C ASP A 118 10.31 18.82 4.18
N GLY A 119 9.64 19.88 4.65
CA GLY A 119 8.94 20.83 3.81
C GLY A 119 9.09 22.27 4.27
N VAL A 120 10.07 22.58 5.12
CA VAL A 120 10.22 23.93 5.70
C VAL A 120 11.59 24.50 5.37
N ASN A 121 11.60 25.69 4.76
CA ASN A 121 12.79 26.40 4.32
C ASN A 121 13.69 25.57 3.39
N LEU A 122 13.08 24.81 2.47
CA LEU A 122 13.82 24.04 1.47
C LEU A 122 14.36 24.94 0.38
N PHE A 123 15.68 24.94 0.22
CA PHE A 123 16.40 25.60 -0.86
C PHE A 123 16.25 24.81 -2.16
N SER A 124 15.64 25.42 -3.19
CA SER A 124 15.39 24.76 -4.48
C SER A 124 15.43 25.77 -5.63
N THR A 125 15.28 25.32 -6.87
CA THR A 125 15.28 26.17 -8.06
C THR A 125 14.00 26.99 -8.19
N VAL A 126 14.09 28.20 -8.77
CA VAL A 126 12.92 28.97 -9.24
C VAL A 126 13.13 29.54 -10.63
N ALA A 127 12.03 29.80 -11.33
CA ALA A 127 12.01 30.24 -12.72
C ALA A 127 12.39 31.74 -12.92
N THR A 128 13.08 32.38 -11.98
CA THR A 128 13.52 33.78 -12.11
C THR A 128 14.71 33.92 -13.05
N ASN A 129 15.72 33.05 -12.96
CA ASN A 129 16.83 32.88 -13.91
C ASN A 129 17.63 31.59 -13.59
N ASP A 130 18.59 31.22 -14.43
CA ASP A 130 19.37 29.97 -14.34
C ASP A 130 20.17 29.77 -13.05
N SER A 131 20.45 30.84 -12.29
CA SER A 131 21.17 30.79 -11.01
C SER A 131 20.26 31.04 -9.81
N SER A 132 18.94 31.09 -9.99
CA SER A 132 18.00 31.48 -8.94
C SER A 132 17.58 30.30 -8.08
N TYR A 133 17.88 30.42 -6.79
CA TYR A 133 17.45 29.49 -5.76
C TYR A 133 16.99 30.26 -4.52
N PRO A 134 15.71 30.16 -4.11
CA PRO A 134 15.23 30.65 -2.83
C PRO A 134 14.91 29.46 -1.91
N SER A 135 14.58 29.78 -0.66
CA SER A 135 14.01 28.80 0.28
C SER A 135 12.52 29.02 0.40
N TYR A 136 11.73 27.96 0.18
CA TYR A 136 10.27 27.97 0.37
C TYR A 136 9.84 26.93 1.39
N SER A 137 8.63 27.11 1.91
CA SER A 137 7.99 26.19 2.85
C SER A 137 6.62 25.79 2.33
N GLY A 138 6.27 24.52 2.48
CA GLY A 138 4.98 23.97 2.08
C GLY A 138 5.01 22.46 1.97
N THR A 139 3.85 21.83 2.03
CA THR A 139 3.71 20.42 1.60
C THR A 139 4.10 20.26 0.12
N SER A 140 3.93 21.32 -0.69
CA SER A 140 4.45 21.42 -2.05
C SER A 140 5.98 21.29 -2.16
N MET A 141 6.73 21.49 -1.07
CA MET A 141 8.18 21.30 -1.00
C MET A 141 8.53 19.88 -0.52
N ALA A 142 7.74 19.33 0.42
CA ALA A 142 7.88 17.96 0.91
C ALA A 142 7.55 16.89 -0.16
N THR A 143 6.49 17.11 -0.94
CA THR A 143 6.02 16.19 -1.98
C THR A 143 7.05 15.90 -3.09
N PRO A 144 7.70 16.87 -3.75
CA PRO A 144 8.69 16.59 -4.79
C PRO A 144 9.96 15.92 -4.25
N SER A 145 10.38 16.24 -3.02
CA SER A 145 11.51 15.53 -2.36
C SER A 145 11.18 14.06 -2.12
N THR A 146 9.95 13.78 -1.67
CA THR A 146 9.43 12.41 -1.56
C THR A 146 9.39 11.74 -2.93
N CYS A 147 8.85 12.39 -3.96
CA CYS A 147 8.76 11.86 -5.31
C CYS A 147 10.15 11.46 -5.87
N GLY A 148 11.16 12.32 -5.72
CA GLY A 148 12.53 12.00 -6.12
C GLY A 148 13.12 10.81 -5.35
N SER A 149 12.84 10.71 -4.06
CA SER A 149 13.26 9.57 -3.24
C SER A 149 12.62 8.25 -3.68
N LEU A 150 11.33 8.28 -4.04
CA LEU A 150 10.63 7.11 -4.57
C LEU A 150 11.10 6.73 -5.97
N ALA A 151 11.48 7.71 -6.80
CA ALA A 151 12.07 7.46 -8.11
C ALA A 151 13.40 6.67 -8.00
N LEU A 152 14.24 6.99 -7.01
CA LEU A 152 15.46 6.22 -6.71
C LEU A 152 15.16 4.79 -6.27
N LEU A 153 14.07 4.56 -5.52
CA LEU A 153 13.64 3.21 -5.16
C LEU A 153 13.17 2.41 -6.38
N THR A 154 12.43 3.04 -7.29
CA THR A 154 12.01 2.44 -8.56
C THR A 154 13.21 2.12 -9.45
N GLU A 155 14.20 3.01 -9.54
CA GLU A 155 15.46 2.74 -10.26
C GLU A 155 16.20 1.54 -9.66
N LEU A 156 16.36 1.52 -8.33
CA LEU A 156 17.00 0.41 -7.62
C LEU A 156 16.28 -0.91 -7.89
N HIS A 157 14.94 -0.93 -7.83
CA HIS A 157 14.15 -2.10 -8.15
C HIS A 157 14.41 -2.57 -9.58
N ASN A 158 14.33 -1.68 -10.57
CA ASN A 158 14.55 -2.01 -11.98
C ASN A 158 15.97 -2.55 -12.24
N ARG A 159 16.98 -2.07 -11.51
CA ARG A 159 18.34 -2.61 -11.59
C ARG A 159 18.48 -4.03 -11.04
N LEU A 160 17.69 -4.39 -10.03
CA LEU A 160 17.77 -5.70 -9.37
C LEU A 160 16.90 -6.75 -10.06
N TYR A 161 15.69 -6.37 -10.50
CA TYR A 161 14.69 -7.28 -11.06
C TYR A 161 14.48 -7.13 -12.58
N GLY A 162 15.11 -6.14 -13.20
CA GLY A 162 14.87 -5.77 -14.61
C GLY A 162 13.60 -4.92 -14.79
N THR A 163 13.36 -4.47 -16.02
CA THR A 163 12.23 -3.58 -16.37
C THR A 163 10.98 -4.32 -16.83
N ASN A 164 11.08 -5.62 -17.10
CA ASN A 164 9.93 -6.45 -17.55
C ASN A 164 8.99 -6.82 -16.40
N GLN A 165 9.38 -6.54 -15.16
CA GLN A 165 8.60 -6.75 -13.95
C GLN A 165 8.59 -5.45 -13.13
N PRO A 166 7.88 -4.42 -13.61
CA PRO A 166 7.78 -3.17 -12.88
C PRO A 166 7.10 -3.40 -11.53
N MET A 167 7.63 -2.78 -10.49
CA MET A 167 7.04 -2.77 -9.15
C MET A 167 5.65 -2.14 -9.19
N LEU A 168 4.69 -2.72 -8.46
CA LEU A 168 3.37 -2.14 -8.31
C LEU A 168 3.43 -0.82 -7.52
N ALA A 169 2.55 0.11 -7.85
CA ALA A 169 2.36 1.36 -7.11
C ALA A 169 2.04 1.10 -5.64
N SER A 170 1.24 0.07 -5.35
CA SER A 170 0.94 -0.37 -3.99
C SER A 170 2.17 -0.89 -3.25
N THR A 171 3.12 -1.54 -3.94
CA THR A 171 4.39 -1.97 -3.35
C THR A 171 5.27 -0.78 -2.99
N LEU A 172 5.39 0.21 -3.88
CA LEU A 172 6.16 1.43 -3.62
C LEU A 172 5.54 2.25 -2.47
N ARG A 173 4.22 2.37 -2.43
CA ARG A 173 3.47 3.03 -1.34
C ARG A 173 3.66 2.27 -0.02
N GLY A 174 3.49 0.95 -0.04
CA GLY A 174 3.70 0.08 1.11
C GLY A 174 5.12 0.15 1.64
N LEU A 175 6.14 0.21 0.78
CA LEU A 175 7.54 0.39 1.20
C LEU A 175 7.77 1.73 1.90
N ALA A 176 7.23 2.83 1.34
CA ALA A 176 7.36 4.16 1.93
C ALA A 176 6.75 4.23 3.33
N ILE A 177 5.54 3.66 3.49
CA ILE A 177 4.83 3.58 4.77
C ILE A 177 5.53 2.63 5.76
N HIS A 178 5.83 1.41 5.34
CA HIS A 178 6.37 0.36 6.22
C HIS A 178 7.75 0.69 6.79
N THR A 179 8.53 1.47 6.03
CA THR A 179 9.90 1.81 6.43
C THR A 179 10.04 3.21 6.99
N ALA A 180 8.94 3.98 7.08
CA ALA A 180 8.93 5.29 7.70
C ALA A 180 9.47 5.23 9.13
N ASP A 181 10.18 6.28 9.51
CA ASP A 181 10.60 6.49 10.89
C ASP A 181 9.41 7.00 11.70
N GLU A 182 9.17 6.37 12.85
CA GLU A 182 8.10 6.74 13.79
C GLU A 182 8.14 8.24 14.12
N ALA A 183 7.00 8.90 14.18
CA ALA A 183 6.87 10.34 14.41
C ALA A 183 5.66 10.63 15.29
N GLY A 184 5.76 11.65 16.13
CA GLY A 184 4.72 11.97 17.12
C GLY A 184 4.97 11.35 18.50
N THR A 185 3.98 11.48 19.37
CA THR A 185 4.11 11.17 20.81
C THR A 185 3.64 9.77 21.19
N ALA A 186 2.91 9.10 20.29
CA ALA A 186 2.43 7.74 20.46
C ALA A 186 3.07 6.84 19.39
N VAL A 187 3.11 5.53 19.66
CA VAL A 187 3.57 4.54 18.67
C VAL A 187 2.43 4.20 17.73
N GLY A 188 2.74 3.98 16.46
CA GLY A 188 1.77 3.68 15.43
C GLY A 188 1.29 4.94 14.71
N PRO A 189 0.44 4.78 13.70
CA PRO A 189 0.04 5.89 12.86
C PRO A 189 -0.82 6.92 13.62
N ASP A 190 -0.82 8.16 13.13
CA ASP A 190 -1.76 9.20 13.57
C ASP A 190 -2.22 10.06 12.38
N TYR A 191 -3.24 10.90 12.59
CA TYR A 191 -3.79 11.75 11.52
C TYR A 191 -2.93 12.99 11.19
N ARG A 192 -1.77 13.15 11.85
CA ARG A 192 -0.87 14.30 11.67
C ARG A 192 0.34 13.92 10.83
N PHE A 193 1.04 12.86 11.26
CA PHE A 193 2.25 12.35 10.66
C PHE A 193 2.00 11.14 9.75
N GLY A 194 0.77 10.63 9.72
CA GLY A 194 0.45 9.41 8.98
C GLY A 194 1.16 8.23 9.61
N TRP A 195 1.90 7.49 8.78
CA TRP A 195 2.74 6.38 9.19
C TRP A 195 4.17 6.80 9.59
N GLY A 196 4.49 8.09 9.51
CA GLY A 196 5.77 8.65 9.97
C GLY A 196 6.58 9.36 8.90
N LEU A 197 7.84 9.65 9.24
CA LEU A 197 8.80 10.34 8.39
C LEU A 197 9.37 9.40 7.33
N LEU A 198 9.30 9.78 6.05
CA LEU A 198 9.85 8.98 4.95
C LEU A 198 11.33 8.61 5.18
N ASN A 199 11.64 7.31 5.14
CA ASN A 199 13.02 6.82 5.20
C ASN A 199 13.36 5.98 3.95
N ALA A 200 13.78 6.66 2.89
CA ALA A 200 14.13 6.02 1.62
C ALA A 200 15.32 5.04 1.75
N ARG A 201 16.23 5.27 2.70
CA ARG A 201 17.37 4.36 2.92
C ARG A 201 16.90 3.02 3.49
N LYS A 202 16.01 3.03 4.49
CA LYS A 202 15.42 1.79 5.04
C LYS A 202 14.64 1.02 3.97
N ALA A 203 13.85 1.72 3.14
CA ALA A 203 13.19 1.12 1.98
C ALA A 203 14.18 0.45 1.02
N ALA A 204 15.25 1.16 0.62
CA ALA A 204 16.25 0.65 -0.31
C ALA A 204 16.96 -0.61 0.22
N LEU A 205 17.33 -0.62 1.50
CA LEU A 205 17.96 -1.77 2.15
C LEU A 205 17.01 -2.98 2.20
N LEU A 206 15.70 -2.75 2.39
CA LEU A 206 14.71 -3.81 2.39
C LEU A 206 14.52 -4.41 0.98
N VAL A 207 14.49 -3.57 -0.07
CA VAL A 207 14.45 -4.01 -1.48
C VAL A 207 15.68 -4.86 -1.83
N GLN A 208 16.87 -4.44 -1.42
CA GLN A 208 18.11 -5.21 -1.62
C GLN A 208 18.08 -6.54 -0.86
N SER A 209 17.62 -6.54 0.39
CA SER A 209 17.50 -7.75 1.21
C SER A 209 16.48 -8.72 0.59
N ASN A 210 15.39 -8.20 0.02
CA ASN A 210 14.41 -9.02 -0.68
C ASN A 210 15.04 -9.72 -1.90
N ASN A 211 15.79 -8.98 -2.70
CA ASN A 211 16.46 -9.54 -3.87
C ASN A 211 17.49 -10.61 -3.48
N ALA A 212 18.32 -10.30 -2.47
CA ALA A 212 19.33 -11.23 -1.96
C ALA A 212 18.74 -12.50 -1.35
N SER A 213 17.50 -12.47 -0.84
CA SER A 213 16.83 -13.64 -0.28
C SER A 213 16.55 -14.76 -1.30
N GLY A 214 16.35 -14.41 -2.57
CA GLY A 214 15.88 -15.33 -3.62
C GLY A 214 14.45 -15.88 -3.43
N SER A 215 13.81 -15.62 -2.29
CA SER A 215 12.55 -16.25 -1.86
C SER A 215 11.43 -15.25 -1.54
N LEU A 216 11.57 -13.99 -1.97
CA LEU A 216 10.62 -12.92 -1.67
C LEU A 216 10.37 -12.79 -0.16
N ALA A 217 11.44 -12.82 0.63
CA ALA A 217 11.34 -12.87 2.09
C ALA A 217 10.75 -11.60 2.72
N HIS A 218 10.83 -10.46 2.02
CA HIS A 218 10.46 -9.15 2.57
C HIS A 218 9.39 -8.42 1.77
N ILE A 219 9.30 -8.67 0.46
CA ILE A 219 8.35 -7.99 -0.43
C ILE A 219 7.67 -9.04 -1.30
N LYS A 220 6.34 -9.05 -1.32
CA LYS A 220 5.53 -9.99 -2.11
C LYS A 220 4.42 -9.23 -2.82
N GLU A 221 4.25 -9.48 -4.11
CA GLU A 221 3.09 -9.03 -4.88
C GLU A 221 2.24 -10.24 -5.23
N VAL A 222 0.99 -10.26 -4.78
CA VAL A 222 0.11 -11.43 -4.87
C VAL A 222 -1.20 -11.02 -5.52
N ARG A 223 -1.65 -11.79 -6.51
CA ARG A 223 -2.98 -11.64 -7.10
C ARG A 223 -3.96 -12.50 -6.33
N LEU A 224 -4.83 -11.86 -5.55
CA LEU A 224 -5.89 -12.52 -4.78
C LEU A 224 -7.17 -12.58 -5.63
N THR A 225 -7.79 -13.75 -5.70
CA THR A 225 -9.08 -13.96 -6.37
C THR A 225 -10.20 -14.09 -5.34
N GLY A 226 -11.41 -13.64 -5.68
CA GLY A 226 -12.57 -13.74 -4.80
C GLY A 226 -12.83 -15.18 -4.33
N GLY A 227 -13.15 -15.31 -3.05
CA GLY A 227 -13.31 -16.59 -2.35
C GLY A 227 -12.01 -17.25 -1.88
N ASP A 228 -10.82 -16.75 -2.27
CA ASP A 228 -9.53 -17.26 -1.78
C ASP A 228 -8.96 -16.40 -0.63
N TYR A 229 -7.84 -16.83 -0.06
CA TYR A 229 -7.04 -16.11 0.94
C TYR A 229 -5.54 -16.33 0.72
N ILE A 230 -4.74 -15.41 1.24
CA ILE A 230 -3.27 -15.48 1.22
C ILE A 230 -2.79 -15.97 2.58
N GLU A 231 -1.87 -16.95 2.59
CA GLU A 231 -1.25 -17.42 3.82
C GLU A 231 0.19 -17.88 3.62
N PHE A 232 1.08 -17.44 4.51
CA PHE A 232 2.47 -17.90 4.53
C PHE A 232 3.12 -17.75 5.90
N PRO A 233 4.12 -18.59 6.22
CA PRO A 233 4.91 -18.44 7.43
C PRO A 233 5.97 -17.35 7.29
N VAL A 234 6.29 -16.71 8.41
CA VAL A 234 7.42 -15.78 8.56
C VAL A 234 8.19 -16.17 9.82
N VAL A 235 9.51 -16.33 9.70
CA VAL A 235 10.38 -16.61 10.85
C VAL A 235 10.85 -15.30 11.45
N ALA A 236 10.45 -15.01 12.69
CA ALA A 236 10.88 -13.80 13.38
C ALA A 236 12.36 -13.90 13.78
N LYS A 237 13.13 -12.83 13.58
CA LYS A 237 14.53 -12.76 14.03
C LYS A 237 14.64 -12.71 15.56
N GLY A 238 13.68 -12.05 16.22
CA GLY A 238 13.73 -11.74 17.65
C GLY A 238 14.71 -10.62 17.99
N GLY A 239 14.56 -10.03 19.18
CA GLY A 239 15.35 -8.87 19.61
C GLY A 239 15.06 -7.55 18.88
N GLN A 240 14.10 -7.56 17.96
CA GLN A 240 13.58 -6.40 17.22
C GLN A 240 12.12 -6.68 16.84
N PRO A 241 11.29 -5.66 16.59
CA PRO A 241 9.91 -5.86 16.16
C PRO A 241 9.80 -6.67 14.87
N LEU A 242 8.81 -7.56 14.80
CA LEU A 242 8.33 -8.15 13.56
C LEU A 242 7.20 -7.27 13.05
N ILE A 243 7.34 -6.73 11.84
CA ILE A 243 6.35 -5.85 11.23
C ILE A 243 5.90 -6.49 9.93
N VAL A 244 4.59 -6.61 9.75
CA VAL A 244 3.95 -7.10 8.52
C VAL A 244 2.97 -6.03 8.06
N GLY A 245 3.27 -5.41 6.93
CA GLY A 245 2.41 -4.44 6.26
C GLY A 245 1.82 -5.02 4.98
N THR A 246 0.62 -4.57 4.62
CA THR A 246 -0.02 -4.83 3.34
C THR A 246 -0.59 -3.53 2.77
N ALA A 247 -0.54 -3.38 1.44
CA ALA A 247 -1.14 -2.25 0.72
C ALA A 247 -1.70 -2.72 -0.62
N TRP A 248 -2.80 -2.11 -1.07
CA TRP A 248 -3.40 -2.41 -2.37
C TRP A 248 -3.98 -1.17 -3.04
N ASN A 249 -3.96 -1.13 -4.37
CA ASN A 249 -4.76 -0.16 -5.10
C ASN A 249 -6.21 -0.65 -5.09
N ASP A 250 -7.04 0.02 -4.30
CA ASP A 250 -8.43 -0.33 -4.09
C ASP A 250 -9.28 0.21 -5.25
N PRO A 251 -10.30 -0.50 -5.75
CA PRO A 251 -11.20 0.04 -6.78
C PRO A 251 -11.77 1.37 -6.35
N ALA A 252 -12.04 2.27 -7.30
CA ALA A 252 -12.55 3.59 -6.96
C ALA A 252 -13.88 3.48 -6.21
N GLY A 253 -13.97 4.18 -5.07
CA GLY A 253 -15.19 4.21 -4.26
C GLY A 253 -16.34 4.94 -4.97
N THR A 254 -17.53 4.93 -4.36
CA THR A 254 -18.69 5.68 -4.84
C THR A 254 -18.91 6.88 -3.93
N PRO A 255 -18.53 8.11 -4.34
CA PRO A 255 -18.78 9.30 -3.54
C PRO A 255 -20.27 9.47 -3.25
N PRO A 256 -20.64 9.84 -2.01
CA PRO A 256 -22.02 10.15 -1.68
C PRO A 256 -22.44 11.47 -2.32
N ALA A 257 -23.73 11.81 -2.19
CA ALA A 257 -24.21 13.14 -2.52
C ALA A 257 -23.50 14.21 -1.67
N VAL A 258 -23.35 15.40 -2.24
CA VAL A 258 -22.68 16.53 -1.57
C VAL A 258 -23.36 16.81 -0.23
N SER A 259 -22.59 16.68 0.83
CA SER A 259 -22.98 16.93 2.22
C SER A 259 -21.73 17.32 3.01
N LEU A 260 -21.92 17.91 4.20
CA LEU A 260 -20.83 18.21 5.12
C LEU A 260 -20.39 16.90 5.80
N ASP A 261 -19.09 16.63 5.78
CA ASP A 261 -18.38 15.52 6.44
C ASP A 261 -19.05 14.14 6.26
N PRO A 262 -19.28 13.69 5.03
CA PRO A 262 -19.91 12.40 4.78
C PRO A 262 -19.02 11.23 5.24
N THR A 263 -19.51 10.47 6.23
CA THR A 263 -18.78 9.33 6.81
C THR A 263 -18.87 8.02 6.01
N ASN A 264 -19.43 8.07 4.80
CA ASN A 264 -19.58 6.92 3.91
C ASN A 264 -18.18 6.36 3.56
N ARG A 265 -17.95 5.08 3.85
CA ARG A 265 -16.67 4.42 3.54
C ARG A 265 -16.39 4.46 2.06
N MET A 266 -15.20 4.95 1.70
CA MET A 266 -14.73 4.91 0.32
C MET A 266 -14.05 3.58 -0.02
N LEU A 267 -13.64 2.78 0.98
CA LEU A 267 -13.07 1.44 0.79
C LEU A 267 -14.06 0.51 0.08
N VAL A 268 -13.59 -0.22 -0.92
CA VAL A 268 -14.39 -1.17 -1.72
C VAL A 268 -14.02 -2.60 -1.39
N ASN A 269 -12.76 -2.98 -1.57
CA ASN A 269 -12.26 -4.28 -1.16
C ASN A 269 -11.69 -4.17 0.25
N ASP A 270 -12.44 -4.69 1.22
CA ASP A 270 -12.04 -4.77 2.62
C ASP A 270 -11.22 -6.05 2.83
N LEU A 271 -9.90 -5.88 2.99
CA LEU A 271 -8.93 -6.97 3.18
C LEU A 271 -8.44 -6.96 4.62
N ASP A 272 -8.42 -8.13 5.26
CA ASP A 272 -8.12 -8.26 6.68
C ASP A 272 -6.80 -9.00 6.91
N LEU A 273 -5.77 -8.28 7.36
CA LEU A 273 -4.46 -8.82 7.73
C LEU A 273 -4.49 -9.34 9.17
N ARG A 274 -3.97 -10.54 9.36
CA ARG A 274 -3.74 -11.14 10.67
C ARG A 274 -2.35 -11.75 10.73
N VAL A 275 -1.69 -11.61 11.87
CA VAL A 275 -0.43 -12.32 12.15
C VAL A 275 -0.64 -13.19 13.37
N VAL A 276 -0.67 -14.51 13.17
CA VAL A 276 -0.90 -15.50 14.23
C VAL A 276 0.44 -15.95 14.80
N ALA A 277 0.61 -15.75 16.10
CA ALA A 277 1.80 -16.14 16.85
C ALA A 277 1.87 -17.68 17.04
N PRO A 278 3.05 -18.24 17.35
CA PRO A 278 3.20 -19.69 17.59
C PRO A 278 2.27 -20.25 18.67
N ASN A 279 1.89 -19.42 19.64
CA ASN A 279 0.97 -19.79 20.73
C ASN A 279 -0.52 -19.68 20.34
N GLY A 280 -0.83 -19.38 19.08
CA GLY A 280 -2.19 -19.19 18.57
C GLY A 280 -2.77 -17.78 18.76
N THR A 281 -2.02 -16.85 19.36
CA THR A 281 -2.50 -15.46 19.54
C THR A 281 -2.58 -14.74 18.21
N THR A 282 -3.76 -14.21 17.86
CA THR A 282 -3.95 -13.38 16.67
C THR A 282 -3.61 -11.93 16.96
N ASN A 283 -2.72 -11.35 16.16
CA ASN A 283 -2.36 -9.94 16.20
C ASN A 283 -3.07 -9.20 15.07
N PHE A 284 -3.54 -7.99 15.38
CA PHE A 284 -4.42 -7.17 14.54
C PHE A 284 -3.70 -5.90 14.07
N PRO A 285 -4.12 -5.32 12.93
CA PRO A 285 -3.52 -4.11 12.40
C PRO A 285 -3.89 -2.89 13.22
N TRP A 286 -3.15 -1.81 13.00
CA TRP A 286 -3.47 -0.50 13.57
C TRP A 286 -4.82 0.04 13.07
N VAL A 287 -5.55 0.69 13.99
CA VAL A 287 -6.79 1.43 13.73
C VAL A 287 -6.80 2.74 14.51
N LEU A 288 -7.39 3.78 13.92
CA LEU A 288 -7.64 5.06 14.57
C LEU A 288 -9.15 5.32 14.67
N ASN A 289 -9.54 6.11 15.66
CA ASN A 289 -10.92 6.56 15.83
C ASN A 289 -11.07 7.98 15.27
N PRO A 290 -11.74 8.18 14.13
CA PRO A 290 -11.89 9.51 13.53
C PRO A 290 -12.73 10.46 14.38
N ALA A 291 -13.57 9.96 15.29
CA ALA A 291 -14.33 10.80 16.22
C ALA A 291 -13.47 11.40 17.35
N THR A 292 -12.24 10.90 17.53
CA THR A 292 -11.27 11.39 18.52
C THR A 292 -9.87 11.42 17.90
N PRO A 293 -9.59 12.32 16.95
CA PRO A 293 -8.43 12.23 16.07
C PRO A 293 -7.08 12.51 16.78
N THR A 294 -7.11 12.96 18.03
CA THR A 294 -5.94 13.16 18.89
C THR A 294 -5.52 11.90 19.65
N ASN A 295 -6.38 10.88 19.74
CA ASN A 295 -6.08 9.66 20.48
C ASN A 295 -5.04 8.80 19.74
N ALA A 296 -4.19 8.13 20.50
CA ALA A 296 -3.25 7.16 19.97
C ALA A 296 -3.96 6.02 19.22
N ALA A 297 -3.30 5.48 18.19
CA ALA A 297 -3.77 4.29 17.51
C ALA A 297 -3.90 3.11 18.49
N THR A 298 -4.87 2.25 18.20
CA THR A 298 -5.06 0.95 18.86
C THR A 298 -4.99 -0.14 17.79
N THR A 299 -5.14 -1.40 18.17
CA THR A 299 -5.21 -2.50 17.20
C THR A 299 -6.62 -3.03 17.08
N GLY A 300 -7.05 -3.36 15.87
CA GLY A 300 -8.41 -3.86 15.62
C GLY A 300 -8.61 -4.26 14.17
N ASP A 301 -9.85 -4.56 13.82
CA ASP A 301 -10.22 -4.77 12.42
C ASP A 301 -10.28 -3.42 11.70
N ASN A 302 -9.38 -3.18 10.75
CA ASN A 302 -9.40 -1.95 9.97
C ASN A 302 -10.38 -2.12 8.81
N ILE A 303 -11.34 -1.20 8.73
CA ILE A 303 -12.47 -1.27 7.78
C ILE A 303 -12.50 -0.05 6.85
N ARG A 304 -11.42 0.74 6.84
CA ARG A 304 -11.37 2.05 6.17
C ARG A 304 -10.15 2.18 5.26
N ASP A 305 -8.99 1.76 5.73
CA ASP A 305 -7.73 1.99 5.02
C ASP A 305 -7.41 0.87 4.04
N ASN A 306 -6.85 1.23 2.89
CA ASN A 306 -6.28 0.28 1.92
C ASN A 306 -4.78 0.01 2.17
N VAL A 307 -4.40 0.17 3.44
CA VAL A 307 -3.09 -0.13 4.00
C VAL A 307 -3.33 -0.63 5.43
N GLU A 308 -2.79 -1.79 5.75
CA GLU A 308 -2.83 -2.34 7.11
C GLU A 308 -1.42 -2.74 7.55
N GLN A 309 -1.12 -2.55 8.83
CA GLN A 309 0.16 -2.95 9.40
C GLN A 309 -0.02 -3.56 10.78
N VAL A 310 0.52 -4.76 10.96
CA VAL A 310 0.60 -5.46 12.24
C VAL A 310 2.02 -5.35 12.77
N VAL A 311 2.18 -4.88 14.00
CA VAL A 311 3.46 -4.77 14.70
C VAL A 311 3.47 -5.71 15.90
N ILE A 312 4.45 -6.60 15.95
CA ILE A 312 4.73 -7.44 17.12
C ILE A 312 6.05 -6.94 17.70
N SER A 313 5.99 -6.14 18.77
CA SER A 313 7.15 -5.41 19.30
C SER A 313 8.26 -6.34 19.82
N ASN A 314 7.89 -7.47 20.42
CA ASN A 314 8.80 -8.43 21.03
C ASN A 314 8.48 -9.85 20.54
N PRO A 315 8.78 -10.17 19.27
CA PRO A 315 8.47 -11.48 18.74
C PRO A 315 9.43 -12.53 19.31
N ALA A 316 8.95 -13.76 19.49
CA ALA A 316 9.79 -14.86 19.94
C ALA A 316 10.88 -15.16 18.89
N THR A 317 12.13 -15.18 19.32
CA THR A 317 13.30 -15.45 18.46
C THR A 317 13.16 -16.77 17.72
N ASN A 318 13.48 -16.76 16.42
CA ASN A 318 13.46 -17.93 15.53
C ASN A 318 12.13 -18.70 15.54
N SER A 319 11.03 -18.02 15.88
CA SER A 319 9.70 -18.62 15.93
C SER A 319 8.90 -18.29 14.68
N ILE A 320 8.02 -19.21 14.29
CA ILE A 320 7.19 -19.09 13.08
C ILE A 320 5.89 -18.36 13.42
N TYR A 321 5.65 -17.25 12.75
CA TYR A 321 4.38 -16.52 12.75
C TYR A 321 3.66 -16.79 11.42
N THR A 322 2.36 -17.02 11.45
CA THR A 322 1.56 -17.21 10.25
C THR A 322 0.93 -15.89 9.84
N VAL A 323 1.29 -15.39 8.67
CA VAL A 323 0.62 -14.24 8.05
C VAL A 323 -0.56 -14.76 7.26
N ARG A 324 -1.74 -14.19 7.50
CA ARG A 324 -2.97 -14.49 6.76
C ARG A 324 -3.64 -13.19 6.33
N LEU A 325 -4.07 -13.14 5.07
CA LEU A 325 -4.90 -12.07 4.53
C LEU A 325 -6.18 -12.67 3.95
N THR A 326 -7.32 -12.24 4.48
CA THR A 326 -8.65 -12.59 3.97
C THR A 326 -9.32 -11.37 3.34
N HIS A 327 -10.47 -11.54 2.70
CA HIS A 327 -11.30 -10.44 2.22
C HIS A 327 -12.73 -10.61 2.71
N LYS A 328 -13.42 -9.49 2.91
CA LYS A 328 -14.85 -9.47 3.25
C LYS A 328 -15.69 -9.52 1.98
N GLY A 329 -16.87 -10.11 2.10
CA GLY A 329 -17.77 -10.36 0.97
C GLY A 329 -17.44 -11.66 0.25
N THR A 330 -18.25 -11.99 -0.77
CA THR A 330 -18.08 -13.22 -1.55
C THR A 330 -17.17 -13.02 -2.76
N ASN A 331 -17.10 -11.80 -3.29
CA ASN A 331 -16.35 -11.44 -4.48
C ASN A 331 -15.56 -10.15 -4.24
N LEU A 332 -14.37 -10.09 -4.82
CA LEU A 332 -13.57 -8.89 -4.96
C LEU A 332 -14.06 -8.06 -6.15
N VAL A 333 -14.00 -6.75 -6.01
CA VAL A 333 -14.23 -5.83 -7.12
C VAL A 333 -12.90 -5.61 -7.83
N ALA A 334 -12.89 -5.76 -9.15
CA ALA A 334 -11.69 -5.47 -9.92
C ALA A 334 -11.41 -3.96 -9.96
N GLY A 335 -10.14 -3.58 -9.82
CA GLY A 335 -9.71 -2.17 -9.89
C GLY A 335 -9.78 -1.59 -11.30
N THR A 336 -9.61 -2.41 -12.34
CA THR A 336 -9.55 -2.01 -13.75
C THR A 336 -10.69 -2.59 -14.58
N THR A 337 -11.13 -1.82 -15.58
CA THR A 337 -12.12 -2.28 -16.56
C THR A 337 -11.62 -3.52 -17.32
N GLY A 338 -12.38 -4.60 -17.31
CA GLY A 338 -12.08 -5.83 -18.06
C GLY A 338 -11.46 -6.98 -17.24
N THR A 339 -11.11 -6.74 -15.98
CA THR A 339 -10.67 -7.79 -15.05
C THR A 339 -11.86 -8.28 -14.22
N THR A 340 -11.95 -9.58 -13.90
CA THR A 340 -13.07 -10.14 -13.13
C THR A 340 -12.60 -10.76 -11.79
N ASN A 341 -13.19 -10.30 -10.69
CA ASN A 341 -13.10 -10.88 -9.34
C ASN A 341 -11.69 -11.07 -8.74
N GLU A 342 -10.83 -10.05 -8.82
CA GLU A 342 -9.47 -10.10 -8.24
C GLU A 342 -8.98 -8.76 -7.69
N GLN A 343 -7.97 -8.82 -6.82
CA GLN A 343 -7.24 -7.70 -6.23
C GLN A 343 -5.75 -8.03 -6.15
N TRP A 344 -4.89 -7.17 -6.67
CA TRP A 344 -3.45 -7.25 -6.41
C TRP A 344 -3.12 -6.67 -5.03
N VAL A 345 -2.30 -7.37 -4.27
CA VAL A 345 -1.92 -7.01 -2.91
C VAL A 345 -0.41 -7.08 -2.75
N SER A 346 0.15 -6.06 -2.09
CA SER A 346 1.58 -5.95 -1.84
C SER A 346 1.86 -6.09 -0.36
N PHE A 347 2.68 -7.07 0.03
CA PHE A 347 3.17 -7.24 1.39
C PHE A 347 4.57 -6.64 1.53
N VAL A 348 4.82 -6.01 2.68
CA VAL A 348 6.15 -5.57 3.10
C VAL A 348 6.41 -6.12 4.52
N ILE A 349 7.56 -6.75 4.73
CA ILE A 349 7.86 -7.50 5.95
C ILE A 349 9.27 -7.16 6.42
N SER A 350 9.40 -6.79 7.69
CA SER A 350 10.68 -6.54 8.33
C SER A 350 10.72 -7.18 9.73
N GLY A 351 11.93 -7.37 10.27
CA GLY A 351 12.09 -8.09 11.54
C GLY A 351 12.17 -9.62 11.38
N ASN A 352 12.13 -10.13 10.15
CA ASN A 352 12.16 -11.54 9.83
C ASN A 352 13.52 -12.03 9.31
N VAL A 353 13.68 -13.35 9.32
CA VAL A 353 14.83 -14.07 8.73
C VAL A 353 14.40 -14.70 7.41
N ALA A 354 15.12 -14.41 6.33
CA ALA A 354 14.88 -15.03 5.03
C ALA A 354 15.03 -16.56 5.11
N GLN A 355 14.05 -17.28 4.57
CA GLN A 355 14.09 -18.73 4.43
C GLN A 355 14.43 -19.09 2.97
N PRO A 356 15.16 -20.18 2.72
CA PRO A 356 15.44 -20.62 1.36
C PRO A 356 14.13 -20.95 0.63
N ALA A 357 14.07 -20.66 -0.67
CA ALA A 357 12.96 -21.10 -1.50
C ALA A 357 12.93 -22.64 -1.57
N PRO A 358 11.75 -23.28 -1.51
CA PRO A 358 11.65 -24.72 -1.75
C PRO A 358 12.09 -25.05 -3.17
N LEU A 359 12.54 -26.29 -3.38
CA LEU A 359 12.83 -26.80 -4.71
C LEU A 359 11.55 -26.77 -5.57
N LEU A 360 11.66 -26.26 -6.79
CA LEU A 360 10.56 -26.27 -7.74
C LEU A 360 10.37 -27.69 -8.31
N LEU A 361 9.54 -28.48 -7.63
CA LEU A 361 9.29 -29.88 -7.94
C LEU A 361 7.80 -30.20 -7.76
N ILE A 362 7.21 -30.94 -8.71
CA ILE A 362 5.89 -31.54 -8.54
C ILE A 362 6.03 -32.62 -7.47
N THR A 363 5.40 -32.39 -6.32
CA THR A 363 5.46 -33.29 -5.16
C THR A 363 4.34 -34.32 -5.14
N SER A 364 3.24 -34.06 -5.87
CA SER A 364 2.15 -35.01 -6.04
C SER A 364 1.55 -34.91 -7.44
N ILE A 365 1.26 -36.06 -8.03
CA ILE A 365 0.53 -36.22 -9.29
C ILE A 365 -0.43 -37.40 -9.15
N ALA A 366 -1.71 -37.17 -9.43
CA ALA A 366 -2.72 -38.23 -9.34
C ALA A 366 -3.85 -38.00 -10.35
N MET A 367 -4.35 -39.07 -10.96
CA MET A 367 -5.60 -39.02 -11.73
C MET A 367 -6.77 -38.93 -10.75
N THR A 368 -7.58 -37.88 -10.86
CA THR A 368 -8.78 -37.67 -10.02
C THR A 368 -10.07 -38.10 -10.73
N SER A 369 -10.01 -38.25 -12.04
CA SER A 369 -11.04 -38.86 -12.89
C SER A 369 -10.39 -39.45 -14.14
N SER A 370 -11.16 -40.07 -15.04
CA SER A 370 -10.63 -40.66 -16.28
C SER A 370 -9.95 -39.65 -17.21
N ASN A 371 -10.21 -38.35 -17.05
CA ASN A 371 -9.72 -37.29 -17.92
C ASN A 371 -9.17 -36.08 -17.14
N THR A 372 -8.90 -36.22 -15.84
CA THR A 372 -8.39 -35.13 -15.01
C THR A 372 -7.22 -35.58 -14.18
N VAL A 373 -6.12 -34.83 -14.24
CA VAL A 373 -4.95 -35.00 -13.38
C VAL A 373 -4.84 -33.85 -12.40
N ALA A 374 -4.64 -34.17 -11.12
CA ALA A 374 -4.28 -33.23 -10.08
C ALA A 374 -2.76 -33.18 -9.93
N LEU A 375 -2.21 -31.96 -9.87
CA LEU A 375 -0.79 -31.71 -9.60
C LEU A 375 -0.65 -30.82 -8.38
N GLN A 376 0.40 -31.05 -7.59
CA GLN A 376 0.75 -30.24 -6.43
C GLN A 376 2.25 -29.98 -6.35
N TRP A 377 2.65 -28.78 -5.91
CA TRP A 377 4.04 -28.43 -5.63
C TRP A 377 4.16 -27.41 -4.49
N SER A 378 5.31 -27.39 -3.85
CA SER A 378 5.68 -26.34 -2.89
C SER A 378 5.96 -25.02 -3.62
N SER A 379 5.44 -23.92 -3.12
CA SER A 379 5.50 -22.60 -3.75
C SER A 379 5.98 -21.52 -2.80
N VAL A 380 6.51 -20.44 -3.38
CA VAL A 380 6.78 -19.20 -2.66
C VAL A 380 5.62 -18.24 -2.90
N VAL A 381 4.94 -17.81 -1.84
CA VAL A 381 3.86 -16.82 -1.98
C VAL A 381 4.38 -15.54 -2.60
N GLY A 382 3.66 -15.06 -3.63
CA GLY A 382 4.03 -13.93 -4.49
C GLY A 382 4.76 -14.31 -5.78
N ARG A 383 5.28 -15.54 -5.90
CA ARG A 383 5.76 -16.04 -7.20
C ARG A 383 4.60 -16.41 -8.10
N VAL A 384 4.84 -16.30 -9.40
CA VAL A 384 3.88 -16.73 -10.43
C VAL A 384 4.41 -17.96 -11.13
N TYR A 385 3.56 -18.98 -11.22
CA TYR A 385 3.87 -20.26 -11.84
C TYR A 385 2.99 -20.49 -13.06
N GLN A 386 3.43 -21.41 -13.91
CA GLN A 386 2.63 -21.95 -14.99
C GLN A 386 2.91 -23.44 -15.13
N VAL A 387 1.85 -24.23 -15.30
CA VAL A 387 2.02 -25.64 -15.65
C VAL A 387 2.06 -25.76 -17.16
N GLN A 388 3.03 -26.54 -17.63
CA GLN A 388 3.18 -26.87 -19.03
C GLN A 388 3.14 -28.39 -19.21
N HIS A 389 2.70 -28.82 -20.38
CA HIS A 389 2.67 -30.21 -20.77
C HIS A 389 3.32 -30.45 -22.13
N ARG A 390 3.63 -31.72 -22.38
CA ARG A 390 3.91 -32.28 -23.70
C ARG A 390 3.56 -33.76 -23.70
N ASP A 391 3.28 -34.31 -24.87
CA ASP A 391 2.81 -35.70 -24.99
C ASP A 391 3.93 -36.68 -25.34
N ASP A 392 5.15 -36.17 -25.58
CA ASP A 392 6.36 -36.95 -25.86
C ASP A 392 7.54 -36.42 -25.01
N VAL A 393 8.33 -37.32 -24.42
CA VAL A 393 9.45 -36.96 -23.53
C VAL A 393 10.72 -36.56 -24.30
N ALA A 394 10.88 -37.04 -25.52
CA ALA A 394 12.07 -36.86 -26.34
C ALA A 394 11.94 -35.68 -27.32
N THR A 395 10.73 -35.37 -27.78
CA THR A 395 10.47 -34.40 -28.84
C THR A 395 9.28 -33.48 -28.54
N GLY A 396 9.14 -32.40 -29.31
CA GLY A 396 8.02 -31.46 -29.20
C GLY A 396 8.25 -30.27 -28.27
N ALA A 397 7.49 -29.19 -28.52
CA ALA A 397 7.49 -27.99 -27.69
C ALA A 397 6.58 -28.18 -26.46
N TRP A 398 6.92 -27.51 -25.36
CA TRP A 398 6.05 -27.43 -24.20
C TRP A 398 4.87 -26.50 -24.48
N SER A 399 3.66 -26.97 -24.15
CA SER A 399 2.42 -26.21 -24.28
C SER A 399 1.89 -25.81 -22.91
N ASN A 400 1.30 -24.62 -22.80
CA ASN A 400 0.74 -24.13 -21.54
C ASN A 400 -0.54 -24.91 -21.19
N SER A 401 -0.53 -25.61 -20.05
CA SER A 401 -1.72 -26.26 -19.48
C SER A 401 -2.57 -25.31 -18.66
N THR A 402 -1.97 -24.23 -18.17
CA THR A 402 -2.63 -23.19 -17.36
C THR A 402 -2.27 -21.80 -17.87
N GLY A 403 -3.08 -20.81 -17.50
CA GLY A 403 -2.61 -19.43 -17.42
C GLY A 403 -1.60 -19.23 -16.29
N GLU A 404 -1.31 -17.98 -15.98
CA GLU A 404 -0.48 -17.61 -14.84
C GLU A 404 -1.18 -17.88 -13.51
N ILE A 405 -0.47 -18.55 -12.60
CA ILE A 405 -0.94 -18.89 -11.26
C ILE A 405 -0.15 -18.07 -10.25
N SER A 406 -0.78 -17.07 -9.63
CA SER A 406 -0.18 -16.36 -8.49
C SER A 406 -0.30 -17.24 -7.24
N ALA A 407 0.82 -17.58 -6.63
CA ALA A 407 0.81 -18.40 -5.43
C ALA A 407 0.30 -17.59 -4.23
N THR A 408 -0.89 -17.93 -3.73
CA THR A 408 -1.48 -17.35 -2.51
C THR A 408 -1.07 -18.12 -1.25
N LYS A 409 -0.55 -19.35 -1.39
CA LYS A 409 -0.13 -20.25 -0.30
C LYS A 409 1.24 -20.84 -0.58
N THR A 410 1.84 -21.50 0.43
CA THR A 410 3.13 -22.22 0.30
C THR A 410 3.03 -23.55 -0.45
N ASN A 411 1.82 -23.91 -0.87
CA ASN A 411 1.55 -25.07 -1.67
C ASN A 411 0.47 -24.73 -2.69
N VAL A 412 0.75 -24.99 -3.97
CA VAL A 412 -0.21 -24.80 -5.06
C VAL A 412 -0.66 -26.16 -5.56
N ALA A 413 -1.94 -26.26 -5.88
CA ALA A 413 -2.53 -27.41 -6.55
C ALA A 413 -3.38 -26.96 -7.74
N VAL A 414 -3.39 -27.77 -8.81
CA VAL A 414 -4.22 -27.56 -10.00
C VAL A 414 -4.85 -28.86 -10.47
N ASN A 415 -6.01 -28.75 -11.09
CA ASN A 415 -6.65 -29.84 -11.83
C ASN A 415 -6.58 -29.54 -13.32
N LEU A 416 -6.10 -30.48 -14.11
CA LEU A 416 -5.88 -30.31 -15.54
C LEU A 416 -6.63 -31.38 -16.33
N SER A 417 -7.35 -30.95 -17.35
CA SER A 417 -8.02 -31.87 -18.27
C SER A 417 -7.00 -32.54 -19.19
N VAL A 418 -7.15 -33.85 -19.37
CA VAL A 418 -6.39 -34.67 -20.31
C VAL A 418 -7.34 -35.07 -21.45
N PRO A 419 -7.09 -34.64 -22.70
CA PRO A 419 -7.90 -35.02 -23.85
C PRO A 419 -7.94 -36.54 -24.06
N ALA A 420 -9.04 -37.03 -24.64
CA ALA A 420 -9.13 -38.43 -25.06
C ALA A 420 -8.10 -38.73 -26.18
N GLY A 421 -7.55 -39.95 -26.19
CA GLY A 421 -6.58 -40.40 -27.18
C GLY A 421 -5.13 -39.95 -26.92
N VAL A 422 -4.84 -39.41 -25.73
CA VAL A 422 -3.46 -39.11 -25.29
C VAL A 422 -2.95 -40.29 -24.46
N ASP A 423 -2.02 -41.06 -25.02
CA ASP A 423 -1.46 -42.25 -24.38
C ASP A 423 -0.48 -41.92 -23.24
N ALA A 424 0.29 -40.83 -23.40
CA ALA A 424 1.22 -40.34 -22.41
C ALA A 424 1.23 -38.80 -22.39
N ARG A 425 1.36 -38.23 -21.19
CA ARG A 425 1.52 -36.78 -20.99
C ARG A 425 2.49 -36.50 -19.86
N PHE A 426 3.43 -35.60 -20.12
CA PHE A 426 4.46 -35.16 -19.21
C PHE A 426 4.17 -33.74 -18.78
N TYR A 427 4.33 -33.45 -17.50
CA TYR A 427 4.11 -32.12 -16.93
C TYR A 427 5.40 -31.53 -16.39
N ARG A 428 5.50 -30.20 -16.45
CA ARG A 428 6.47 -29.43 -15.68
C ARG A 428 5.81 -28.19 -15.13
N VAL A 429 6.35 -27.70 -14.01
CA VAL A 429 6.02 -26.38 -13.48
C VAL A 429 7.17 -25.45 -13.83
N VAL A 430 6.86 -24.27 -14.36
CA VAL A 430 7.83 -23.20 -14.57
C VAL A 430 7.49 -22.03 -13.63
N GLN A 431 8.52 -21.41 -13.06
CA GLN A 431 8.39 -20.13 -12.37
C GLN A 431 8.60 -19.02 -13.40
N LEU A 432 7.59 -18.16 -13.59
CA LEU A 432 7.63 -17.07 -14.55
C LEU A 432 8.26 -15.81 -13.96
N ARG A 433 7.92 -15.54 -12.69
CA ARG A 433 8.39 -14.37 -11.94
C ARG A 433 8.33 -14.61 -10.45
#